data_AF-A0A2B8A1S1-F1
#
_entry.id   AF-A0A2B8A1S1-F1
#
_cell.length_a   1.000
_cell.length_b   1.000
_cell.length_c   1.000
_cell.angle_alpha   90.00
_cell.angle_beta   90.00
_cell.angle_gamma   90.00
#
_symmetry.space_group_name_H-M   'P 1'
#
loop_
_entity.id
_entity.type
_entity.pdbx_description
1 polymer ?
#
loop_
_entity_poly.entity_id
_entity_poly.type
_entity_poly.pdbx_seq_one_letter_code
_entity_poly.pdbx_strand_id
1 'polypeptide(L)'
;MSVMQILNRTGERDPLLLLRSESEKGDPAYCLSTNGKNWGKPKKIKIKKTPDLHGAECFLTPDRKQLMVSLAIEGGRGGRDLYLCRALGEGKFDAPINLGDVNSEADETSPFLADDGTLYFASNRKDSKGKNDIYAAAKVMGNPFRWDSVANMGDKINTAFDETHFTISSYERAYFSREAADGNADIYQAALGYEEQSDMAKIAGKTLDKNSGLPLAAIVAAETVEGQWVNMTDNNPATGEFVLEVPKNEKYNVYCVVGNKRSKIVSIDLTSK
;
A
#
# COMPACT_ATOMS: atom_id res chain seq x y z
N MET A 1 -15.22 20.28 2.00
CA MET A 1 -15.41 18.84 1.71
C MET A 1 -14.18 18.42 0.94
N SER A 2 -13.40 17.46 1.46
CA SER A 2 -12.13 17.07 0.84
C SER A 2 -12.31 15.77 0.06
N VAL A 3 -11.84 15.71 -1.17
CA VAL A 3 -11.90 14.49 -1.98
C VAL A 3 -10.81 13.55 -1.49
N MET A 4 -11.18 12.31 -1.14
CA MET A 4 -10.23 11.30 -0.68
C MET A 4 -9.76 10.42 -1.83
N GLN A 5 -10.68 10.05 -2.72
CA GLN A 5 -10.39 9.17 -3.85
C GLN A 5 -11.47 9.32 -4.93
N ILE A 6 -11.04 9.36 -6.19
CA ILE A 6 -11.96 9.28 -7.34
C ILE A 6 -11.79 7.90 -7.98
N LEU A 7 -12.85 7.09 -7.98
CA LEU A 7 -12.88 5.76 -8.59
C LEU A 7 -13.64 5.81 -9.91
N ASN A 8 -12.88 5.78 -11.02
CA ASN A 8 -13.42 5.93 -12.37
C ASN A 8 -12.96 4.82 -13.32
N ARG A 9 -12.91 3.57 -12.86
CA ARG A 9 -12.40 2.46 -13.68
C ARG A 9 -13.33 1.27 -13.63
N THR A 10 -14.29 1.31 -14.53
CA THR A 10 -14.51 0.34 -15.63
C THR A 10 -15.81 0.81 -16.28
N GLY A 11 -15.89 0.86 -17.61
CA GLY A 11 -17.13 1.26 -18.33
C GLY A 11 -18.36 0.39 -18.06
N GLU A 12 -18.28 -0.53 -17.09
CA GLU A 12 -19.31 -1.47 -16.66
C GLU A 12 -20.13 -0.95 -15.45
N ARG A 13 -19.67 0.11 -14.75
CA ARG A 13 -20.37 0.67 -13.57
C ARG A 13 -20.30 2.20 -13.50
N ASP A 14 -21.35 2.80 -12.94
CA ASP A 14 -21.46 4.23 -12.61
C ASP A 14 -20.25 4.75 -11.82
N PRO A 15 -19.51 5.78 -12.27
CA PRO A 15 -18.36 6.33 -11.55
C PRO A 15 -18.66 6.66 -10.08
N LEU A 16 -17.67 6.48 -9.19
CA LEU A 16 -17.82 6.69 -7.75
C LEU A 16 -16.76 7.67 -7.24
N LEU A 17 -17.19 8.62 -6.41
CA LEU A 17 -16.34 9.56 -5.69
C LEU A 17 -16.39 9.22 -4.21
N LEU A 18 -15.25 8.88 -3.63
CA LEU A 18 -15.09 8.70 -2.19
C LEU A 18 -14.53 9.99 -1.61
N LEU A 19 -15.18 10.52 -0.59
CA LEU A 19 -14.95 11.86 -0.11
C LEU A 19 -15.07 11.93 1.41
N ARG A 20 -14.34 12.88 2.00
CA ARG A 20 -14.43 13.22 3.41
C ARG A 20 -15.38 14.41 3.56
N SER A 21 -16.44 14.23 4.34
CA SER A 21 -17.44 15.28 4.54
C SER A 21 -17.13 16.13 5.76
N GLU A 22 -16.78 17.40 5.56
CA GLU A 22 -16.60 18.37 6.66
C GLU A 22 -17.87 18.61 7.48
N SER A 23 -19.06 18.43 6.89
CA SER A 23 -20.33 18.62 7.59
C SER A 23 -20.71 17.48 8.53
N GLU A 24 -19.96 16.37 8.51
CA GLU A 24 -20.25 15.14 9.26
C GLU A 24 -19.04 14.78 10.12
N LYS A 25 -18.47 15.77 10.82
CA LYS A 25 -17.23 15.63 11.58
C LYS A 25 -16.05 15.07 10.75
N GLY A 26 -16.06 15.17 9.42
CA GLY A 26 -15.00 14.57 8.62
C GLY A 26 -15.09 13.05 8.48
N ASP A 27 -16.27 12.45 8.67
CA ASP A 27 -16.52 11.03 8.35
C ASP A 27 -16.47 10.79 6.82
N PRO A 28 -16.05 9.58 6.39
CA PRO A 28 -16.04 9.21 5.00
C PRO A 28 -17.47 9.00 4.47
N ALA A 29 -17.69 9.50 3.26
CA ALA A 29 -18.92 9.37 2.50
C ALA A 29 -18.57 9.03 1.05
N TYR A 30 -19.54 8.57 0.28
CA TYR A 30 -19.37 8.30 -1.13
C TYR A 30 -20.49 8.93 -1.95
N CYS A 31 -20.19 9.29 -3.18
CA CYS A 31 -21.14 9.79 -4.15
C CYS A 31 -21.03 8.94 -5.44
N LEU A 32 -22.18 8.65 -6.05
CA LEU A 32 -22.25 7.96 -7.35
C LEU A 32 -22.56 8.97 -8.44
N SER A 33 -22.01 8.77 -9.63
CA SER A 33 -22.36 9.51 -10.83
C SER A 33 -23.01 8.61 -11.87
N THR A 34 -24.08 9.09 -12.49
CA THR A 34 -24.78 8.37 -13.56
C THR A 34 -24.04 8.40 -14.91
N ASN A 35 -22.97 9.19 -15.04
CA ASN A 35 -22.19 9.34 -16.28
C ASN A 35 -20.80 10.01 -16.10
N GLY A 36 -20.31 10.12 -14.88
CA GLY A 36 -19.10 10.87 -14.52
C GLY A 36 -19.26 12.41 -14.51
N LYS A 37 -20.42 12.95 -14.89
CA LYS A 37 -20.70 14.39 -14.95
C LYS A 37 -21.71 14.84 -13.90
N ASN A 38 -22.76 14.05 -13.70
CA ASN A 38 -23.81 14.35 -12.73
C ASN A 38 -23.60 13.51 -11.48
N TRP A 39 -23.18 14.16 -10.39
CA TRP A 39 -22.93 13.51 -9.10
C TRP A 39 -24.17 13.57 -8.22
N GLY A 40 -24.52 12.45 -7.60
CA GLY A 40 -25.61 12.38 -6.62
C GLY A 40 -25.29 13.11 -5.30
N LYS A 41 -26.18 12.95 -4.31
CA LYS A 41 -25.88 13.40 -2.95
C LYS A 41 -24.90 12.42 -2.28
N PRO A 42 -23.93 12.90 -1.48
CA PRO A 42 -23.09 12.04 -0.66
C PRO A 42 -23.91 11.15 0.26
N LYS A 43 -23.58 9.86 0.29
CA LYS A 43 -24.13 8.84 1.17
C LYS A 43 -23.05 8.44 2.17
N LYS A 44 -23.40 8.39 3.46
CA LYS A 44 -22.46 8.00 4.53
C LYS A 44 -22.00 6.56 4.36
N ILE A 45 -20.72 6.32 4.64
CA ILE A 45 -20.22 4.96 4.85
C ILE A 45 -20.58 4.53 6.28
N LYS A 46 -20.97 3.25 6.42
CA LYS A 46 -21.26 2.65 7.72
C LYS A 46 -20.46 1.37 7.87
N ILE A 47 -19.63 1.31 8.90
CA ILE A 47 -18.86 0.11 9.25
C ILE A 47 -19.51 -0.52 10.49
N LYS A 48 -19.82 -1.82 10.43
CA LYS A 48 -20.40 -2.51 11.60
C LYS A 48 -19.47 -2.38 12.81
N LYS A 49 -20.09 -2.19 14.00
CA LYS A 49 -19.40 -2.01 15.28
C LYS A 49 -18.46 -0.80 15.37
N THR A 50 -18.47 0.08 14.36
CA THR A 50 -17.61 1.26 14.30
C THR A 50 -18.49 2.46 13.93
N PRO A 51 -19.24 3.01 14.90
CA PRO A 51 -20.22 4.07 14.63
C PRO A 51 -19.58 5.43 14.39
N ASP A 52 -18.33 5.63 14.84
CA ASP A 52 -17.56 6.86 14.66
C ASP A 52 -16.41 6.61 13.70
N LEU A 53 -16.35 7.38 12.62
CA LEU A 53 -15.32 7.32 11.59
C LEU A 53 -14.60 8.66 11.47
N HIS A 54 -14.53 9.41 12.59
CA HIS A 54 -13.98 10.75 12.62
C HIS A 54 -12.57 10.81 12.03
N GLY A 55 -12.46 11.49 10.89
CA GLY A 55 -11.19 11.62 10.18
C GLY A 55 -10.60 10.31 9.70
N ALA A 56 -11.43 9.30 9.45
CA ALA A 56 -11.00 8.08 8.79
C ALA A 56 -10.48 8.40 7.38
N GLU A 57 -9.28 7.92 7.10
CA GLU A 57 -8.74 7.88 5.75
C GLU A 57 -9.01 6.49 5.19
N CYS A 58 -9.41 6.40 3.92
CA CYS A 58 -9.84 5.14 3.36
C CYS A 58 -9.68 5.06 1.85
N PHE A 59 -9.60 3.83 1.39
CA PHE A 59 -9.52 3.45 0.00
C PHE A 59 -10.55 2.37 -0.28
N LEU A 60 -11.36 2.56 -1.31
CA LEU A 60 -12.31 1.54 -1.78
C LEU A 60 -11.73 0.88 -3.02
N THR A 61 -11.76 -0.45 -3.08
CA THR A 61 -11.31 -1.17 -4.29
C THR A 61 -12.18 -0.82 -5.49
N PRO A 62 -11.65 -0.83 -6.72
CA PRO A 62 -12.42 -0.53 -7.93
C PRO A 62 -13.69 -1.38 -8.09
N ASP A 63 -13.63 -2.65 -7.68
CA ASP A 63 -14.77 -3.58 -7.69
C ASP A 63 -15.81 -3.33 -6.58
N ARG A 64 -15.52 -2.39 -5.67
CA ARG A 64 -16.32 -1.95 -4.51
C ARG A 64 -16.58 -3.03 -3.47
N LYS A 65 -15.77 -4.08 -3.44
CA LYS A 65 -15.95 -5.20 -2.50
C LYS A 65 -15.19 -5.02 -1.20
N GLN A 66 -14.13 -4.20 -1.19
CA GLN A 66 -13.26 -4.03 -0.03
C GLN A 66 -12.98 -2.56 0.23
N LEU A 67 -13.14 -2.15 1.48
CA LEU A 67 -12.76 -0.83 2.00
C LEU A 67 -11.57 -1.02 2.92
N MET A 68 -10.45 -0.39 2.61
CA MET A 68 -9.31 -0.23 3.51
C MET A 68 -9.47 1.08 4.25
N VAL A 69 -9.29 1.08 5.56
CA VAL A 69 -9.56 2.24 6.40
C VAL A 69 -8.51 2.35 7.51
N SER A 70 -8.00 3.56 7.73
CA SER A 70 -7.18 3.94 8.88
C SER A 70 -8.09 4.40 10.01
N LEU A 71 -8.04 3.74 11.18
CA LEU A 71 -8.87 4.03 12.34
C LEU A 71 -8.09 3.87 13.65
N ALA A 72 -8.47 4.64 14.67
CA ALA A 72 -8.07 4.40 16.05
C ALA A 72 -9.15 3.57 16.74
N ILE A 73 -8.92 2.27 16.90
CA ILE A 73 -9.83 1.34 17.60
C ILE A 73 -9.12 0.82 18.84
N GLU A 74 -9.83 0.77 19.98
CA GLU A 74 -9.31 0.19 21.21
C GLU A 74 -8.78 -1.24 20.98
N GLY A 75 -7.54 -1.49 21.42
CA GLY A 75 -6.84 -2.75 21.18
C GLY A 75 -6.16 -2.88 19.81
N GLY A 76 -6.06 -1.79 19.04
CA GLY A 76 -5.13 -1.66 17.91
C GLY A 76 -3.67 -1.74 18.36
N ARG A 77 -2.74 -1.82 17.39
CA ARG A 77 -1.30 -1.85 17.64
C ARG A 77 -0.73 -0.47 17.95
N GLY A 78 -1.16 0.54 17.19
CA GLY A 78 -0.65 1.91 17.33
C GLY A 78 -1.75 2.92 17.65
N GLY A 79 -1.51 4.18 17.30
CA GLY A 79 -2.53 5.22 17.42
C GLY A 79 -3.65 5.00 16.40
N ARG A 80 -3.30 5.02 15.12
CA ARG A 80 -4.18 4.64 14.01
C ARG A 80 -3.63 3.42 13.30
N ASP A 81 -4.49 2.43 13.14
CA ASP A 81 -4.18 1.17 12.44
C ASP A 81 -4.94 1.10 11.11
N LEU A 82 -4.42 0.32 10.17
CA LEU A 82 -5.14 -0.08 8.97
C LEU A 82 -6.01 -1.31 9.21
N TYR A 83 -7.23 -1.23 8.70
CA TYR A 83 -8.22 -2.30 8.72
C TYR A 83 -8.81 -2.52 7.33
N LEU A 84 -9.29 -3.74 7.10
CA LEU A 84 -10.04 -4.13 5.91
C LEU A 84 -11.49 -4.46 6.27
N CYS A 85 -12.42 -3.89 5.53
CA CYS A 85 -13.85 -4.16 5.67
C CYS A 85 -14.44 -4.67 4.35
N ARG A 86 -15.27 -5.72 4.41
CA ARG A 86 -15.97 -6.25 3.23
C ARG A 86 -17.28 -5.51 3.01
N ALA A 87 -17.62 -5.22 1.75
CA ALA A 87 -18.87 -4.58 1.41
C ALA A 87 -20.07 -5.50 1.68
N LEU A 88 -21.12 -4.93 2.27
CA LEU A 88 -22.43 -5.56 2.49
C LEU A 88 -23.50 -4.96 1.55
N GLY A 89 -23.12 -4.01 0.69
CA GLY A 89 -24.00 -3.27 -0.21
C GLY A 89 -24.40 -1.90 0.34
N GLU A 90 -24.76 -0.97 -0.56
CA GLU A 90 -25.30 0.36 -0.23
C GLU A 90 -24.43 1.20 0.74
N GLY A 91 -23.10 1.10 0.64
CA GLY A 91 -22.17 1.83 1.52
C GLY A 91 -22.09 1.27 2.95
N LYS A 92 -22.64 0.08 3.19
CA LYS A 92 -22.50 -0.66 4.44
C LYS A 92 -21.34 -1.64 4.30
N PHE A 93 -20.53 -1.73 5.33
CA PHE A 93 -19.37 -2.62 5.40
C PHE A 93 -19.40 -3.45 6.67
N ASP A 94 -18.81 -4.64 6.61
CA ASP A 94 -18.68 -5.57 7.72
C ASP A 94 -17.71 -5.01 8.79
N ALA A 95 -17.57 -5.73 9.90
CA ALA A 95 -16.65 -5.32 10.96
C ALA A 95 -15.19 -5.24 10.44
N PRO A 96 -14.38 -4.30 10.94
CA PRO A 96 -13.01 -4.12 10.49
C PRO A 96 -12.11 -5.29 10.89
N ILE A 97 -11.32 -5.78 9.93
CA ILE A 97 -10.29 -6.81 10.14
C ILE A 97 -8.94 -6.10 10.20
N ASN A 98 -8.24 -6.18 11.34
CA ASN A 98 -6.92 -5.57 11.51
C ASN A 98 -5.90 -6.23 10.57
N LEU A 99 -5.06 -5.43 9.91
CA LEU A 99 -4.10 -5.92 8.92
C LEU A 99 -2.82 -6.53 9.52
N GLY A 100 -2.75 -6.65 10.85
CA GLY A 100 -1.68 -7.39 11.53
C GLY A 100 -0.34 -6.71 11.35
N ASP A 101 0.60 -7.37 10.67
CA ASP A 101 2.00 -6.94 10.51
C ASP A 101 2.21 -5.71 9.63
N VAL A 102 1.16 -5.30 8.92
CA VAL A 102 1.08 -3.97 8.32
C VAL A 102 0.97 -2.86 9.37
N ASN A 103 0.41 -3.14 10.54
CA ASN A 103 0.29 -2.16 11.61
C ASN A 103 1.47 -2.26 12.57
N SER A 104 1.87 -1.13 13.13
CA SER A 104 2.97 -1.00 14.09
C SER A 104 2.53 -0.22 15.33
N GLU A 105 3.48 0.11 16.22
CA GLU A 105 3.21 1.02 17.34
C GLU A 105 3.04 2.48 16.88
N ALA A 106 3.28 2.76 15.59
CA ALA A 106 3.15 4.05 14.97
C ALA A 106 1.73 4.26 14.41
N ASP A 107 1.47 5.41 13.80
CA ASP A 107 0.26 5.65 13.02
C ASP A 107 0.43 5.12 11.60
N GLU A 108 -0.57 4.42 11.10
CA GLU A 108 -0.71 4.06 9.69
C GLU A 108 -1.93 4.74 9.07
N THR A 109 -1.69 5.48 7.99
CA THR A 109 -2.67 6.36 7.34
C THR A 109 -2.63 6.23 5.81
N SER A 110 -3.56 6.89 5.13
CA SER A 110 -3.57 7.02 3.66
C SER A 110 -3.39 5.69 2.89
N PRO A 111 -4.20 4.65 3.16
CA PRO A 111 -4.03 3.37 2.48
C PRO A 111 -4.35 3.49 0.98
N PHE A 112 -3.61 2.75 0.15
CA PHE A 112 -3.85 2.59 -1.28
C PHE A 112 -3.50 1.17 -1.72
N LEU A 113 -4.44 0.49 -2.38
CA LEU A 113 -4.21 -0.85 -2.91
C LEU A 113 -4.02 -0.77 -4.43
N ALA A 114 -2.82 -1.15 -4.89
CA ALA A 114 -2.50 -1.23 -6.30
C ALA A 114 -3.13 -2.45 -6.99
N ASP A 115 -3.19 -2.42 -8.33
CA ASP A 115 -3.81 -3.47 -9.14
C ASP A 115 -3.07 -4.83 -9.04
N ASP A 116 -1.77 -4.81 -8.76
CA ASP A 116 -0.93 -5.99 -8.48
C ASP A 116 -1.17 -6.58 -7.07
N GLY A 117 -1.95 -5.89 -6.22
CA GLY A 117 -2.24 -6.27 -4.84
C GLY A 117 -1.28 -5.69 -3.81
N THR A 118 -0.26 -4.93 -4.21
CA THR A 118 0.65 -4.22 -3.30
C THR A 118 -0.11 -3.13 -2.54
N LEU A 119 0.02 -3.12 -1.21
CA LEU A 119 -0.55 -2.09 -0.36
C LEU A 119 0.49 -1.01 -0.09
N TYR A 120 0.16 0.23 -0.42
CA TYR A 120 0.92 1.43 -0.06
C TYR A 120 0.20 2.19 1.05
N PHE A 121 0.94 2.74 1.99
CA PHE A 121 0.38 3.53 3.09
C PHE A 121 1.43 4.48 3.66
N ALA A 122 0.98 5.51 4.36
CA ALA A 122 1.87 6.43 5.06
C ALA A 122 2.03 6.02 6.53
N SER A 123 3.22 6.18 7.09
CA SER A 123 3.45 5.88 8.50
C SER A 123 4.64 6.61 9.10
N ASN A 124 4.57 6.91 10.40
CA ASN A 124 5.62 7.53 11.21
C ASN A 124 6.39 6.50 12.05
N ARG A 125 6.73 5.36 11.43
CA ARG A 125 7.49 4.29 12.08
C ARG A 125 8.87 4.78 12.50
N LYS A 126 9.50 4.03 13.40
CA LYS A 126 10.85 4.36 13.89
C LYS A 126 11.91 4.42 12.79
N ASP A 127 11.73 3.68 11.70
CA ASP A 127 12.61 3.67 10.53
C ASP A 127 12.20 4.69 9.45
N SER A 128 11.18 5.53 9.69
CA SER A 128 10.84 6.65 8.82
C SER A 128 11.99 7.66 8.79
N LYS A 129 12.19 8.26 7.64
CA LYS A 129 13.15 9.34 7.40
C LYS A 129 12.59 10.69 7.84
N GLY A 130 11.31 10.92 7.60
CA GLY A 130 10.60 12.14 7.93
C GLY A 130 9.59 11.95 9.07
N LYS A 131 8.48 12.67 8.94
CA LYS A 131 7.35 12.55 9.87
C LYS A 131 6.54 11.30 9.48
N ASN A 132 5.76 11.36 8.41
CA ASN A 132 5.16 10.21 7.76
C ASN A 132 5.90 9.91 6.45
N ASP A 133 6.31 8.66 6.28
CA ASP A 133 6.92 8.15 5.06
C ASP A 133 5.95 7.19 4.35
N ILE A 134 6.06 7.05 3.03
CA ILE A 134 5.37 6.01 2.27
C ILE A 134 6.07 4.66 2.46
N TYR A 135 5.28 3.67 2.83
CA TYR A 135 5.64 2.26 2.93
C TYR A 135 4.86 1.43 1.91
N ALA A 136 5.43 0.29 1.52
CA ALA A 136 4.79 -0.73 0.71
C ALA A 136 4.76 -2.07 1.45
N ALA A 137 3.68 -2.84 1.29
CA ALA A 137 3.50 -4.17 1.84
C ALA A 137 2.96 -5.13 0.78
N ALA A 138 3.53 -6.32 0.70
CA ALA A 138 3.10 -7.37 -0.22
C ALA A 138 1.85 -8.06 0.30
N LYS A 139 0.98 -8.46 -0.62
CA LYS A 139 -0.13 -9.35 -0.30
C LYS A 139 0.39 -10.74 0.02
N VAL A 140 -0.18 -11.38 1.04
CA VAL A 140 0.24 -12.73 1.43
C VAL A 140 -0.45 -13.76 0.53
N MET A 141 0.34 -14.63 -0.09
CA MET A 141 -0.19 -15.73 -0.89
C MET A 141 -1.22 -16.58 -0.16
N GLY A 142 -2.29 -16.94 -0.89
CA GLY A 142 -3.37 -17.77 -0.36
C GLY A 142 -4.27 -17.05 0.66
N ASN A 143 -3.93 -15.83 1.07
CA ASN A 143 -4.75 -15.02 1.96
C ASN A 143 -5.07 -13.66 1.33
N PRO A 144 -6.26 -13.50 0.72
CA PRO A 144 -6.62 -12.25 0.04
C PRO A 144 -6.85 -11.06 0.96
N PHE A 145 -6.73 -11.24 2.28
CA PHE A 145 -7.02 -10.26 3.33
C PHE A 145 -5.82 -9.96 4.23
N ARG A 146 -4.62 -10.42 3.88
CA ARG A 146 -3.41 -10.19 4.67
C ARG A 146 -2.30 -9.63 3.79
N TRP A 147 -1.56 -8.69 4.35
CA TRP A 147 -0.33 -8.14 3.78
C TRP A 147 0.81 -8.28 4.79
N ASP A 148 2.03 -8.21 4.29
CA ASP A 148 3.24 -8.39 5.08
C ASP A 148 4.43 -7.71 4.38
N SER A 149 5.64 -7.92 4.92
CA SER A 149 6.89 -7.46 4.29
C SER A 149 6.93 -5.97 4.06
N VAL A 150 6.52 -5.23 5.08
CA VAL A 150 6.51 -3.77 5.05
C VAL A 150 7.92 -3.23 4.81
N ALA A 151 8.08 -2.39 3.78
CA ALA A 151 9.33 -1.73 3.44
C ALA A 151 9.09 -0.24 3.18
N ASN A 152 10.03 0.60 3.64
CA ASN A 152 10.04 2.03 3.37
C ASN A 152 10.40 2.26 1.88
N MET A 153 9.69 3.16 1.19
CA MET A 153 9.91 3.41 -0.25
C MET A 153 11.22 4.16 -0.59
N GLY A 154 11.98 4.56 0.43
CA GLY A 154 13.30 5.16 0.29
C GLY A 154 13.31 6.54 -0.35
N ASP A 155 14.52 7.05 -0.60
CA ASP A 155 14.79 8.47 -0.87
C ASP A 155 14.20 9.03 -2.16
N LYS A 156 13.77 8.18 -3.09
CA LYS A 156 13.06 8.63 -4.29
C LYS A 156 11.66 9.14 -3.98
N ILE A 157 11.01 8.57 -2.97
CA ILE A 157 9.66 8.93 -2.55
C ILE A 157 9.69 9.71 -1.24
N ASN A 158 10.48 9.25 -0.27
CA ASN A 158 10.46 9.78 1.10
C ASN A 158 11.53 10.83 1.34
N THR A 159 11.14 11.91 2.01
CA THR A 159 12.02 13.02 2.40
C THR A 159 12.09 13.14 3.92
N ALA A 160 12.57 14.27 4.43
CA ALA A 160 12.59 14.54 5.87
C ALA A 160 11.24 15.09 6.39
N PHE A 161 10.23 15.23 5.52
CA PHE A 161 8.94 15.84 5.81
C PHE A 161 7.81 14.80 5.79
N ASP A 162 6.57 15.21 5.57
CA ASP A 162 5.41 14.31 5.46
C ASP A 162 5.17 13.92 4.00
N GLU A 163 5.15 12.62 3.71
CA GLU A 163 4.60 12.04 2.50
C GLU A 163 3.35 11.21 2.81
N THR A 164 2.24 11.50 2.13
CA THR A 164 0.95 10.84 2.35
C THR A 164 0.14 10.67 1.06
N HIS A 165 -1.01 10.00 1.13
CA HIS A 165 -1.97 9.89 0.02
C HIS A 165 -1.36 9.37 -1.30
N PHE A 166 -0.53 8.33 -1.20
CA PHE A 166 0.11 7.71 -2.37
C PHE A 166 -0.91 7.01 -3.28
N THR A 167 -0.74 7.13 -4.59
CA THR A 167 -1.57 6.45 -5.60
C THR A 167 -0.77 6.17 -6.86
N ILE A 168 -1.18 5.16 -7.62
CA ILE A 168 -0.56 4.78 -8.89
C ILE A 168 -1.56 5.00 -10.04
N SER A 169 -1.10 5.68 -11.08
CA SER A 169 -1.87 5.84 -12.32
C SER A 169 -1.72 4.64 -13.27
N SER A 170 -2.51 4.60 -14.36
CA SER A 170 -2.40 3.55 -15.39
C SER A 170 -1.11 3.60 -16.19
N TYR A 171 -0.32 4.66 -16.06
CA TYR A 171 0.96 4.85 -16.74
C TYR A 171 2.15 4.65 -15.79
N GLU A 172 1.96 3.85 -14.73
CA GLU A 172 3.00 3.51 -13.74
C GLU A 172 3.67 4.73 -13.08
N ARG A 173 2.93 5.84 -13.00
CA ARG A 173 3.34 7.03 -12.22
C ARG A 173 2.70 7.03 -10.85
N ALA A 174 3.53 7.17 -9.82
CA ALA A 174 3.12 7.57 -8.48
C ALA A 174 2.65 9.02 -8.48
N TYR A 175 1.62 9.29 -7.69
CA TYR A 175 1.28 10.61 -7.19
C TYR A 175 1.13 10.53 -5.68
N PHE A 176 1.60 11.53 -4.96
CA PHE A 176 1.51 11.59 -3.50
C PHE A 176 1.56 13.04 -3.03
N SER A 177 1.04 13.30 -1.83
CA SER A 177 1.17 14.58 -1.16
C SER A 177 2.52 14.63 -0.46
N ARG A 178 3.25 15.74 -0.58
CA ARG A 178 4.50 15.98 0.16
C ARG A 178 4.50 17.35 0.80
N GLU A 179 4.80 17.39 2.09
CA GLU A 179 5.04 18.62 2.84
C GLU A 179 6.45 19.18 2.53
N ALA A 180 6.54 20.50 2.38
CA ALA A 180 7.78 21.24 2.27
C ALA A 180 8.23 21.79 3.63
N ALA A 181 9.43 22.35 3.69
CA ALA A 181 10.02 22.85 4.95
C ALA A 181 9.20 23.95 5.64
N ASP A 182 8.32 24.63 4.92
CA ASP A 182 7.41 25.66 5.44
C ASP A 182 6.09 25.11 5.99
N GLY A 183 5.88 23.79 5.93
CA GLY A 183 4.67 23.11 6.38
C GLY A 183 3.55 23.06 5.33
N ASN A 184 3.75 23.60 4.13
CA ASN A 184 2.78 23.50 3.05
C ASN A 184 2.94 22.17 2.31
N ALA A 185 1.83 21.55 1.91
CA ALA A 185 1.84 20.34 1.11
C ALA A 185 1.42 20.61 -0.35
N ASP A 186 2.07 19.93 -1.29
CA ASP A 186 1.71 19.92 -2.70
C ASP A 186 1.69 18.47 -3.24
N ILE A 187 1.14 18.28 -4.44
CA ILE A 187 1.10 16.99 -5.12
C ILE A 187 2.38 16.81 -5.92
N TYR A 188 3.10 15.74 -5.62
CA TYR A 188 4.30 15.32 -6.33
C TYR A 188 4.01 14.09 -7.19
N GLN A 189 4.82 13.89 -8.22
CA GLN A 189 4.82 12.68 -9.04
C GLN A 189 6.20 12.04 -9.03
N ALA A 190 6.22 10.71 -9.14
CA ALA A 190 7.44 9.95 -9.37
C ALA A 190 7.15 8.79 -10.34
N ALA A 191 8.14 8.35 -11.10
CA ALA A 191 8.04 7.10 -11.85
C ALA A 191 8.16 5.93 -10.87
N LEU A 192 7.18 5.02 -10.86
CA LEU A 192 7.23 3.75 -10.12
C LEU A 192 7.62 2.67 -11.10
N GLY A 193 8.90 2.68 -11.42
CA GLY A 193 9.39 1.98 -12.58
C GLY A 193 10.65 2.70 -12.98
N TYR A 194 11.61 1.90 -13.38
CA TYR A 194 12.78 2.44 -14.03
C TYR A 194 12.30 3.02 -15.35
N GLU A 195 12.91 4.14 -15.76
CA GLU A 195 12.60 4.79 -17.04
C GLU A 195 12.43 3.70 -18.11
N GLU A 196 11.41 3.79 -18.98
CA GLU A 196 10.97 2.79 -19.98
C GLU A 196 12.09 2.25 -20.92
N GLN A 197 13.34 2.63 -20.69
CA GLN A 197 14.58 2.18 -21.32
C GLN A 197 15.50 1.33 -20.43
N SER A 198 15.11 0.92 -19.22
CA SER A 198 15.95 0.02 -18.44
C SER A 198 15.75 -1.44 -18.84
N ASP A 199 16.79 -2.05 -19.40
CA ASP A 199 16.88 -3.49 -19.56
C ASP A 199 16.58 -4.19 -18.22
N MET A 200 15.57 -5.06 -18.17
CA MET A 200 15.24 -5.83 -16.97
C MET A 200 16.05 -7.12 -16.89
N ALA A 201 16.35 -7.53 -15.66
CA ALA A 201 16.91 -8.83 -15.30
C ALA A 201 15.94 -9.59 -14.40
N LYS A 202 16.06 -10.92 -14.43
CA LYS A 202 15.30 -11.82 -13.57
C LYS A 202 16.24 -12.46 -12.56
N ILE A 203 16.02 -12.20 -11.28
CA ILE A 203 16.65 -12.92 -10.19
C ILE A 203 15.73 -14.09 -9.85
N ALA A 204 16.14 -15.30 -10.22
CA ALA A 204 15.41 -16.52 -9.89
C ALA A 204 16.13 -17.31 -8.79
N GLY A 205 15.36 -17.94 -7.90
CA GLY A 205 15.93 -18.72 -6.81
C GLY A 205 14.90 -19.55 -6.07
N LYS A 206 15.29 -20.11 -4.92
CA LYS A 206 14.40 -20.82 -3.99
C LYS A 206 14.56 -20.31 -2.57
N THR A 207 13.47 -20.14 -1.85
CA THR A 207 13.48 -19.91 -0.40
C THR A 207 13.26 -21.23 0.34
N LEU A 208 14.16 -21.53 1.27
CA LEU A 208 14.13 -22.76 2.07
C LEU A 208 14.20 -22.41 3.55
N ASP A 209 13.52 -23.18 4.39
CA ASP A 209 13.66 -23.10 5.83
C ASP A 209 15.03 -23.64 6.23
N LYS A 210 15.78 -22.86 7.02
CA LYS A 210 17.19 -23.17 7.33
C LYS A 210 17.35 -24.48 8.12
N ASN A 211 16.35 -24.86 8.92
CA ASN A 211 16.46 -26.00 9.83
C ASN A 211 16.03 -27.29 9.14
N SER A 212 14.92 -27.25 8.39
CA SER A 212 14.34 -28.42 7.72
C SER A 212 14.85 -28.62 6.29
N GLY A 213 15.35 -27.57 5.64
CA GLY A 213 15.72 -27.58 4.22
C GLY A 213 14.53 -27.63 3.27
N LEU A 214 13.30 -27.60 3.79
CA LEU A 214 12.08 -27.65 2.99
C LEU A 214 11.74 -26.28 2.40
N PRO A 215 10.97 -26.23 1.29
CA PRO A 215 10.38 -25.00 0.76
C PRO A 215 9.75 -24.15 1.85
N LEU A 216 10.17 -22.88 1.91
CA LEU A 216 9.62 -21.89 2.82
C LEU A 216 8.81 -20.88 2.03
N ALA A 217 7.49 -20.85 2.26
CA ALA A 217 6.62 -19.81 1.72
C ALA A 217 7.07 -18.45 2.26
N ALA A 218 7.44 -17.55 1.36
CA ALA A 218 8.03 -16.27 1.69
C ALA A 218 7.82 -15.26 0.57
N ILE A 219 7.88 -13.98 0.95
CA ILE A 219 8.02 -12.89 0.00
C ILE A 219 9.51 -12.66 -0.22
N VAL A 220 9.90 -12.43 -1.47
CA VAL A 220 11.26 -12.07 -1.85
C VAL A 220 11.26 -10.62 -2.33
N ALA A 221 11.99 -9.76 -1.63
CA ALA A 221 12.07 -8.34 -1.90
C ALA A 221 13.48 -7.91 -2.32
N ALA A 222 13.58 -6.94 -3.22
CA ALA A 222 14.82 -6.27 -3.60
C ALA A 222 14.79 -4.81 -3.17
N GLU A 223 15.94 -4.36 -2.67
CA GLU A 223 16.29 -2.96 -2.50
C GLU A 223 17.63 -2.72 -3.19
N THR A 224 17.90 -1.48 -3.60
CA THR A 224 19.26 -1.08 -3.99
C THR A 224 20.20 -1.21 -2.79
N VAL A 225 21.51 -1.22 -3.03
CA VAL A 225 22.49 -1.21 -1.93
C VAL A 225 22.39 0.02 -1.02
N GLU A 226 21.78 1.10 -1.52
CA GLU A 226 21.49 2.34 -0.79
C GLU A 226 20.19 2.27 0.03
N GLY A 227 19.49 1.13 0.00
CA GLY A 227 18.27 0.91 0.78
C GLY A 227 17.00 1.42 0.10
N GLN A 228 17.05 1.78 -1.18
CA GLN A 228 15.86 2.19 -1.91
C GLN A 228 15.06 0.96 -2.33
N TRP A 229 13.75 0.95 -2.05
CA TRP A 229 12.85 -0.10 -2.52
C TRP A 229 12.84 -0.22 -4.05
N VAL A 230 12.80 -1.47 -4.55
CA VAL A 230 12.87 -1.79 -5.99
C VAL A 230 11.65 -2.58 -6.42
N ASN A 231 11.48 -3.79 -5.90
CA ASN A 231 10.40 -4.69 -6.28
C ASN A 231 10.28 -5.81 -5.25
N MET A 232 9.17 -6.55 -5.28
CA MET A 232 9.01 -7.79 -4.53
C MET A 232 8.16 -8.79 -5.30
N THR A 233 8.30 -10.06 -4.95
CA THR A 233 7.53 -11.15 -5.55
C THR A 233 7.26 -12.22 -4.51
N ASP A 234 6.19 -12.97 -4.72
CA ASP A 234 5.92 -14.19 -3.99
C ASP A 234 6.74 -15.35 -4.56
N ASN A 235 7.02 -16.35 -3.73
CA ASN A 235 7.57 -17.63 -4.20
C ASN A 235 6.46 -18.67 -4.42
N ASN A 236 6.77 -19.84 -4.94
CA ASN A 236 5.86 -20.98 -4.94
C ASN A 236 5.97 -21.69 -3.57
N PRO A 237 4.90 -21.82 -2.77
CA PRO A 237 4.99 -22.37 -1.42
C PRO A 237 5.34 -23.87 -1.41
N ALA A 238 5.06 -24.60 -2.50
CA ALA A 238 5.36 -26.02 -2.61
C ALA A 238 6.78 -26.30 -3.08
N THR A 239 7.41 -25.40 -3.84
CA THR A 239 8.75 -25.62 -4.42
C THR A 239 9.82 -24.65 -3.91
N GLY A 240 9.40 -23.55 -3.28
CA GLY A 240 10.24 -22.45 -2.82
C GLY A 240 10.59 -21.46 -3.93
N GLU A 241 10.24 -21.74 -5.18
CA GLU A 241 10.76 -21.04 -6.37
C GLU A 241 10.18 -19.64 -6.52
N PHE A 242 11.02 -18.66 -6.83
CA PHE A 242 10.59 -17.29 -7.11
C PHE A 242 11.29 -16.74 -8.35
N VAL A 243 10.69 -15.70 -8.94
CA VAL A 243 11.30 -14.89 -9.99
C VAL A 243 11.03 -13.42 -9.67
N LEU A 244 12.10 -12.71 -9.28
CA LEU A 244 12.05 -11.29 -8.96
C LEU A 244 12.62 -10.49 -10.12
N GLU A 245 11.82 -9.58 -10.66
CA GLU A 245 12.25 -8.71 -11.76
C GLU A 245 12.86 -7.42 -11.21
N VAL A 246 14.10 -7.16 -11.59
CA VAL A 246 14.84 -5.95 -11.22
C VAL A 246 15.60 -5.44 -12.44
N PRO A 247 15.88 -4.16 -12.56
CA PRO A 247 16.67 -3.66 -13.68
C PRO A 247 18.12 -4.10 -13.65
N LYS A 248 18.74 -4.13 -14.83
CA LYS A 248 20.18 -4.27 -15.01
C LYS A 248 20.92 -2.98 -14.61
N ASN A 249 22.23 -3.11 -14.52
CA ASN A 249 23.17 -2.01 -14.26
C ASN A 249 23.10 -1.43 -12.84
N GLU A 250 22.60 -2.20 -11.88
CA GLU A 250 22.47 -1.78 -10.49
C GLU A 250 22.82 -2.93 -9.52
N LYS A 251 23.09 -2.60 -8.26
CA LYS A 251 23.38 -3.58 -7.21
C LYS A 251 22.22 -3.66 -6.23
N TYR A 252 21.84 -4.89 -5.90
CA TYR A 252 20.68 -5.17 -5.08
C TYR A 252 21.03 -5.95 -3.82
N ASN A 253 20.36 -5.61 -2.73
CA ASN A 253 20.19 -6.50 -1.60
C ASN A 253 18.85 -7.22 -1.77
N VAL A 254 18.87 -8.56 -1.77
CA VAL A 254 17.67 -9.40 -1.86
C VAL A 254 17.37 -9.99 -0.50
N TYR A 255 16.11 -9.97 -0.10
CA TYR A 255 15.65 -10.36 1.23
C TYR A 255 14.53 -11.39 1.13
N CYS A 256 14.55 -12.32 2.08
CA CYS A 256 13.47 -13.26 2.34
C CYS A 256 12.68 -12.69 3.51
N VAL A 257 11.37 -12.62 3.36
CA VAL A 257 10.47 -12.04 4.36
C VAL A 257 9.36 -13.02 4.69
N VAL A 258 9.21 -13.31 5.99
CA VAL A 258 8.22 -14.22 6.55
C VAL A 258 7.65 -13.60 7.81
N GLY A 259 6.37 -13.25 7.80
CA GLY A 259 5.86 -12.42 8.90
C GLY A 259 6.54 -11.05 8.89
N ASN A 260 6.60 -10.45 10.08
CA ASN A 260 7.39 -9.26 10.35
C ASN A 260 8.93 -9.47 10.35
N LYS A 261 9.43 -10.65 9.97
CA LYS A 261 10.86 -10.96 9.98
C LYS A 261 11.44 -10.90 8.58
N ARG A 262 12.44 -10.05 8.42
CA ARG A 262 13.21 -9.87 7.19
C ARG A 262 14.63 -10.35 7.38
N SER A 263 15.09 -11.22 6.48
CA SER A 263 16.48 -11.70 6.44
C SER A 263 17.09 -11.44 5.07
N LYS A 264 18.26 -10.81 5.03
CA LYS A 264 19.02 -10.67 3.78
C LYS A 264 19.44 -12.06 3.28
N ILE A 265 19.09 -12.38 2.04
CA ILE A 265 19.47 -13.61 1.35
C ILE A 265 20.86 -13.42 0.75
N VAL A 266 21.01 -12.40 -0.09
CA VAL A 266 22.19 -12.21 -0.94
C VAL A 266 22.30 -10.76 -1.41
N SER A 267 23.52 -10.33 -1.75
CA SER A 267 23.74 -9.13 -2.56
C SER A 267 24.06 -9.55 -3.99
N ILE A 268 23.35 -8.99 -4.96
CA ILE A 268 23.52 -9.30 -6.38
C ILE A 268 24.02 -8.05 -7.08
N ASP A 269 25.12 -8.18 -7.81
CA ASP A 269 25.69 -7.11 -8.63
C ASP A 269 25.33 -7.38 -10.10
N LEU A 270 24.47 -6.54 -10.67
CA LEU A 270 24.07 -6.62 -12.08
C LEU A 270 24.71 -5.51 -12.93
N THR A 271 25.83 -4.93 -12.47
CA THR A 271 26.54 -3.84 -13.17
C THR A 271 27.47 -4.31 -14.30
N SER A 272 27.70 -5.62 -14.44
CA SER A 272 28.52 -6.19 -15.50
C SER A 272 27.68 -6.72 -16.67
N LYS A 273 28.11 -6.39 -17.90
CA LYS A 273 27.53 -6.81 -19.19
C LYS A 273 27.41 -8.32 -19.34
#